data_AF-A0A353M193-F1
#
_entry.id   AF-A0A353M193-F1
#
_cell.length_a   1.000
_cell.length_b   1.000
_cell.length_c   1.000
_cell.angle_alpha   90.00
_cell.angle_beta   90.00
_cell.angle_gamma   90.00
#
_symmetry.space_group_name_H-M   'P 1'
#
loop_
_entity.id
_entity.type
_entity.pdbx_description
1 polymer ?
#
loop_
_entity_poly.entity_id
_entity_poly.type
_entity_poly.pdbx_seq_one_letter_code
_entity_poly.pdbx_strand_id
1 'polypeptide(L)'
;YEGKVPLFYWPYMVIPLDRDDENVFSLPAFGYSEREGYYMKNTFNYYLNSKSYGHLYLDLYTRLGLGIGARHFYDLDRYGKGSIYLYGVPTSESPVFKSAFSHQWTRGAWDFVTTTSYENWWAKRQLSSDNRLKLSLPKISAEASFVYKENPAA
;
A
#
# COMPACT_ATOMS: atom_id res chain seq x y z
N TYR A 1 16.63 2.27 20.85
CA TYR A 1 17.38 2.25 22.11
C TYR A 1 16.37 2.32 23.24
N GLU A 2 16.51 1.47 24.25
CA GLU A 2 15.80 1.62 25.53
C GLU A 2 16.85 1.96 26.58
N GLY A 3 16.93 3.24 26.94
CA GLY A 3 18.03 3.77 27.74
C GLY A 3 19.39 3.58 27.05
N LYS A 4 20.28 2.81 27.68
CA LYS A 4 21.66 2.55 27.20
C LYS A 4 21.79 1.28 26.36
N VAL A 5 20.71 0.52 26.17
CA VAL A 5 20.75 -0.76 25.44
C VAL A 5 20.27 -0.57 24.00
N PRO A 6 21.12 -0.84 22.99
CA PRO A 6 20.69 -0.92 21.61
C PRO A 6 19.88 -2.21 21.40
N LEU A 7 18.56 -2.09 21.30
CA LEU A 7 17.65 -3.21 21.08
C LEU A 7 17.60 -3.69 19.62
N PHE A 8 17.95 -2.84 18.65
CA PHE A 8 17.88 -3.16 17.22
C PHE A 8 19.11 -2.60 16.49
N TYR A 9 19.79 -3.45 15.71
CA TYR A 9 20.95 -3.09 14.90
C TYR A 9 20.66 -3.36 13.42
N TRP A 10 20.76 -2.33 12.58
CA TRP A 10 20.45 -2.37 11.16
C TRP A 10 21.66 -1.85 10.37
N PRO A 11 22.24 -2.61 9.41
CA PRO A 11 23.51 -2.26 8.75
C PRO A 11 23.41 -1.13 7.71
N TYR A 12 22.22 -0.84 7.16
CA TYR A 12 22.00 0.29 6.26
C TYR A 12 20.58 0.85 6.48
N MET A 13 20.47 2.15 6.76
CA MET A 13 19.21 2.82 7.11
C MET A 13 19.13 4.17 6.40
N VAL A 14 18.06 4.42 5.67
CA VAL A 14 17.80 5.70 4.98
C VAL A 14 16.55 6.33 5.60
N ILE A 15 16.74 7.44 6.31
CA ILE A 15 15.66 8.24 6.92
C ILE A 15 15.56 9.55 6.12
N PRO A 16 14.63 9.69 5.18
CA PRO A 16 14.31 10.99 4.58
C PRO A 16 13.80 11.97 5.65
N LEU A 17 14.53 13.08 5.85
CA LEU A 17 14.26 14.09 6.88
C LEU A 17 13.24 15.18 6.44
N ASP A 18 12.87 15.20 5.16
CA ASP A 18 12.12 16.29 4.51
C ASP A 18 10.74 15.84 4.01
N ARG A 19 10.15 14.82 4.66
CA ARG A 19 8.84 14.30 4.27
C ARG A 19 7.92 14.15 5.47
N ASP A 20 6.80 14.86 5.42
CA ASP A 20 5.64 14.74 6.33
C ASP A 20 4.88 13.40 6.20
N ASP A 21 5.38 12.46 5.38
CA ASP A 21 4.83 11.12 5.33
C ASP A 21 5.20 10.40 6.64
N GLU A 22 4.24 10.17 7.53
CA GLU A 22 4.40 9.53 8.85
C GLU A 22 5.01 8.11 8.81
N ASN A 23 5.33 7.56 7.63
CA ASN A 23 5.86 6.22 7.40
C ASN A 23 7.35 6.19 7.02
N VAL A 24 8.16 7.20 7.39
CA VAL A 24 9.61 7.16 7.14
C VAL A 24 10.33 6.08 7.94
N PHE A 25 9.85 5.78 9.16
CA PHE A 25 10.45 4.79 10.04
C PHE A 25 9.36 3.87 10.63
N SER A 26 9.33 2.63 10.16
CA SER A 26 8.40 1.63 10.66
C SER A 26 9.15 0.66 11.56
N LEU A 27 9.00 0.84 12.88
CA LEU A 27 9.46 -0.16 13.83
C LEU A 27 8.75 -1.49 13.58
N PRO A 28 9.42 -2.63 13.81
CA PRO A 28 8.74 -3.91 13.80
C PRO A 28 7.59 -3.90 14.81
N ALA A 29 6.40 -4.25 14.34
CA ALA A 29 5.22 -4.35 15.18
C ALA A 29 5.05 -5.81 15.63
N PHE A 30 4.99 -6.00 16.95
CA PHE A 30 4.76 -7.31 17.56
C PHE A 30 3.38 -7.35 18.20
N GLY A 31 2.75 -8.51 18.16
CA GLY A 31 1.48 -8.71 18.85
C GLY A 31 0.99 -10.14 18.74
N TYR A 32 -0.23 -10.34 19.24
CA TYR A 32 -0.93 -11.62 19.17
C TYR A 32 -2.34 -11.40 18.65
N SER A 33 -2.79 -12.27 17.76
CA SER A 33 -4.20 -12.39 17.41
C SER A 33 -4.59 -13.87 17.36
N GLU A 34 -5.86 -14.17 17.62
CA GLU A 34 -6.35 -15.56 17.59
C GLU A 34 -6.13 -16.20 16.21
N ARG A 35 -6.08 -15.41 15.16
CA ARG A 35 -5.99 -15.93 13.80
C ARG A 35 -4.59 -15.95 13.24
N GLU A 36 -3.82 -14.89 13.46
CA GLU A 36 -2.44 -14.79 12.98
C GLU A 36 -1.46 -15.49 13.94
N GLY A 37 -1.88 -15.72 15.19
CA GLY A 37 -1.03 -16.16 16.28
C GLY A 37 -0.15 -15.01 16.77
N TYR A 38 1.04 -15.34 17.26
CA TYR A 38 2.06 -14.31 17.49
C TYR A 38 2.54 -13.82 16.13
N TYR A 39 2.62 -12.51 15.98
CA TYR A 39 3.06 -11.89 14.75
C TYR A 39 4.19 -10.89 14.98
N MET A 40 5.06 -10.79 13.97
CA MET A 40 6.10 -9.77 13.85
C MET A 40 6.01 -9.19 12.44
N LYS A 41 5.52 -7.95 12.33
CA LYS A 41 5.38 -7.24 11.06
C LYS A 41 6.56 -6.32 10.86
N ASN A 42 7.32 -6.52 9.78
CA ASN A 42 8.47 -5.66 9.44
C ASN A 42 8.18 -4.92 8.14
N THR A 43 8.46 -3.62 8.14
CA THR A 43 8.38 -2.81 6.93
C THR A 43 9.74 -2.20 6.63
N PHE A 44 10.28 -2.52 5.47
CA PHE A 44 11.55 -1.99 4.98
C PHE A 44 11.26 -0.89 3.97
N ASN A 45 11.60 0.34 4.33
CA ASN A 45 11.41 1.50 3.47
C ASN A 45 12.60 1.62 2.52
N TYR A 46 12.34 1.76 1.23
CA TYR A 46 13.38 2.06 0.25
C TYR A 46 13.07 3.38 -0.46
N TYR A 47 14.13 4.11 -0.75
CA TYR A 47 14.07 5.38 -1.42
C TYR A 47 15.08 5.36 -2.57
N LEU A 48 14.58 5.36 -3.81
CA LEU A 48 15.44 5.44 -4.99
C LEU A 48 15.64 6.91 -5.39
N ASN A 49 14.54 7.66 -5.46
CA ASN A 49 14.55 9.09 -5.73
C ASN A 49 13.21 9.73 -5.31
N SER A 50 13.07 11.04 -5.53
CA SER A 50 11.86 11.76 -5.11
C SER A 50 10.58 11.26 -5.77
N LYS A 51 10.70 10.68 -6.97
CA LYS A 51 9.62 10.16 -7.82
C LYS A 51 9.42 8.65 -7.70
N SER A 52 10.27 7.94 -6.98
CA SER A 52 10.27 6.48 -6.92
C SER A 52 10.77 6.00 -5.57
N TYR A 53 9.85 5.53 -4.74
CA TYR A 53 10.10 5.09 -3.38
C TYR A 53 9.02 4.09 -2.96
N GLY A 54 9.23 3.40 -1.83
CA GLY A 54 8.23 2.46 -1.38
C GLY A 54 8.58 1.69 -0.13
N HIS A 55 7.81 0.65 0.10
CA HIS A 55 7.83 -0.20 1.28
C HIS A 55 7.87 -1.66 0.85
N LEU A 56 8.71 -2.45 1.49
CA LEU A 56 8.67 -3.91 1.42
C LEU A 56 8.15 -4.43 2.75
N TYR A 57 7.20 -5.35 2.71
CA TYR A 57 6.56 -5.94 3.87
C TYR A 57 7.07 -7.37 4.06
N LEU A 58 7.51 -7.68 5.27
CA LEU A 58 7.93 -9.01 5.69
C LEU A 58 7.32 -9.31 7.05
N ASP A 59 6.22 -10.05 7.01
CA ASP A 59 5.40 -10.33 8.17
C ASP A 59 5.55 -11.81 8.54
N LEU A 60 5.91 -12.08 9.79
CA LEU A 60 5.96 -13.44 10.32
C LEU A 60 4.73 -13.66 11.19
N TYR A 61 4.01 -14.73 10.92
CA TYR A 61 2.84 -15.18 11.66
C TYR A 61 3.05 -16.61 12.12
N THR A 62 2.86 -16.90 13.40
CA THR A 62 3.02 -18.28 13.87
C THR A 62 1.95 -19.23 13.34
N ARG A 63 0.74 -18.73 13.02
CA ARG A 63 -0.35 -19.55 12.48
C ARG A 63 -0.50 -19.47 10.96
N LEU A 64 -0.28 -18.31 10.35
CA LEU A 64 -0.44 -18.10 8.90
C LEU A 64 0.87 -18.29 8.11
N GLY A 65 2.01 -18.31 8.80
CA GLY A 65 3.35 -18.40 8.22
C GLY A 65 3.90 -17.05 7.75
N LEU A 66 4.52 -17.02 6.56
CA LEU A 66 5.24 -15.86 6.05
C LEU A 66 4.35 -15.02 5.13
N GLY A 67 4.15 -13.76 5.49
CA GLY A 67 3.58 -12.71 4.65
C GLY A 67 4.66 -11.89 3.97
N ILE A 68 4.51 -11.67 2.67
CA ILE A 68 5.40 -10.83 1.88
C ILE A 68 4.59 -9.84 1.06
N GLY A 69 5.12 -8.64 0.88
CA GLY A 69 4.51 -7.68 -0.03
C GLY A 69 5.40 -6.50 -0.35
N ALA A 70 4.90 -5.65 -1.23
CA ALA A 70 5.53 -4.39 -1.56
C ALA A 70 4.46 -3.34 -1.86
N ARG A 71 4.75 -2.09 -1.49
CA ARG A 71 4.09 -0.90 -2.01
C ARG A 71 5.13 -0.07 -2.73
N HIS A 72 4.86 0.31 -3.97
CA HIS A 72 5.69 1.21 -4.75
C HIS A 72 4.92 2.47 -5.09
N PHE A 73 5.49 3.62 -4.77
CA PHE A 73 4.99 4.93 -5.19
C PHE A 73 5.81 5.40 -6.38
N TYR A 74 5.11 5.91 -7.39
CA TYR A 74 5.70 6.43 -8.60
C TYR A 74 5.15 7.81 -8.93
N ASP A 75 5.99 8.66 -9.48
CA ASP A 75 5.65 9.94 -10.08
C ASP A 75 6.26 10.00 -11.49
N LEU A 76 5.38 10.02 -12.50
CA LEU A 76 5.73 10.03 -13.92
C LEU A 76 5.60 11.42 -14.53
N ASP A 77 5.66 12.48 -13.71
CA ASP A 77 5.49 13.88 -14.10
C ASP A 77 4.19 14.10 -14.89
N ARG A 78 4.33 14.26 -16.21
CA ARG A 78 3.23 14.52 -17.15
C ARG A 78 2.23 13.37 -17.28
N TYR A 79 2.62 12.16 -16.89
CA TYR A 79 1.75 10.98 -16.93
C TYR A 79 1.10 10.69 -15.58
N GLY A 80 1.31 11.54 -14.57
CA GLY A 80 0.64 11.42 -13.28
C GLY A 80 1.45 10.63 -12.27
N LYS A 81 0.85 10.46 -11.10
CA LYS A 81 1.45 9.85 -9.91
C LYS A 81 0.52 8.80 -9.35
N GLY A 82 1.07 7.84 -8.62
CA GLY A 82 0.27 6.76 -8.09
C GLY A 82 1.03 5.79 -7.21
N SER A 83 0.36 4.70 -6.88
CA SER A 83 0.95 3.60 -6.15
C SER A 83 0.44 2.25 -6.62
N ILE A 84 1.31 1.25 -6.50
CA ILE A 84 0.99 -0.16 -6.67
C ILE A 84 1.29 -0.84 -5.35
N TYR A 85 0.34 -1.65 -4.86
CA TYR A 85 0.46 -2.44 -3.66
C TYR A 85 0.16 -3.89 -4.01
N LEU A 86 1.03 -4.79 -3.56
CA LEU A 86 0.88 -6.23 -3.69
C LEU A 86 1.29 -6.86 -2.35
N TYR A 87 0.47 -7.77 -1.83
CA TYR A 87 0.75 -8.46 -0.58
C TYR A 87 0.14 -9.86 -0.61
N GLY A 88 0.85 -10.84 -0.08
CA GLY A 88 0.35 -12.20 0.00
C GLY A 88 0.95 -12.98 1.16
N VAL A 89 0.16 -13.95 1.63
CA VAL A 89 0.57 -14.94 2.64
C VAL A 89 0.37 -16.32 2.03
N PRO A 90 1.33 -16.81 1.22
CA PRO A 90 1.17 -18.06 0.47
C PRO A 90 1.22 -19.31 1.35
N THR A 91 1.79 -19.21 2.55
CA THR A 91 1.96 -20.33 3.51
C THR A 91 0.72 -20.64 4.33
N SER A 92 -0.32 -19.80 4.26
CA SER A 92 -1.58 -19.96 4.98
C SER A 92 -2.44 -21.04 4.32
N GLU A 93 -3.19 -21.81 5.12
CA GLU A 93 -4.17 -22.80 4.62
C GLU A 93 -5.18 -22.18 3.63
N SER A 94 -5.50 -20.90 3.83
CA SER A 94 -6.23 -20.08 2.87
C SER A 94 -5.30 -18.97 2.38
N PRO A 95 -4.71 -19.09 1.18
CA PRO A 95 -3.79 -18.10 0.65
C PRO A 95 -4.42 -16.71 0.64
N VAL A 96 -3.80 -15.78 1.36
CA VAL A 96 -4.22 -14.38 1.37
C VAL A 96 -3.55 -13.67 0.21
N PHE A 97 -4.30 -12.90 -0.56
CA PHE A 97 -3.74 -12.01 -1.58
C PHE A 97 -4.47 -10.67 -1.55
N LYS A 98 -3.69 -9.59 -1.49
CA LYS A 98 -4.19 -8.22 -1.55
C LYS A 98 -3.44 -7.49 -2.64
N SER A 99 -4.15 -6.79 -3.50
CA SER A 99 -3.57 -5.86 -4.45
C SER A 99 -4.32 -4.55 -4.43
N ALA A 100 -3.61 -3.45 -4.62
CA ALA A 100 -4.23 -2.16 -4.85
C ALA A 100 -3.41 -1.38 -5.87
N PHE A 101 -4.12 -0.62 -6.69
CA PHE A 101 -3.59 0.27 -7.69
C PHE A 101 -4.29 1.61 -7.52
N SER A 102 -3.51 2.67 -7.38
CA SER A 102 -4.02 4.04 -7.38
C SER A 102 -3.22 4.84 -8.37
N HIS A 103 -3.91 5.65 -9.16
CA HIS A 103 -3.29 6.52 -10.15
C HIS A 103 -4.09 7.80 -10.29
N GLN A 104 -3.39 8.92 -10.27
CA GLN A 104 -3.93 10.25 -10.50
C GLN A 104 -3.15 10.92 -11.62
N TRP A 105 -3.88 11.36 -12.63
CA TRP A 105 -3.34 12.11 -13.75
C TRP A 105 -4.11 13.42 -13.90
N THR A 106 -3.39 14.54 -13.83
CA THR A 106 -3.97 15.86 -13.99
C THR A 106 -3.20 16.60 -15.08
N ARG A 107 -3.89 17.06 -16.13
CA ARG A 107 -3.29 17.82 -17.22
C ARG A 107 -4.25 18.87 -17.77
N GLY A 108 -3.90 20.14 -17.53
CA GLY A 108 -4.71 21.27 -17.96
C GLY A 108 -6.09 21.22 -17.32
N ALA A 109 -7.13 21.12 -18.14
CA ALA A 109 -8.51 21.04 -17.68
C ALA A 109 -8.94 19.62 -17.22
N TRP A 110 -8.12 18.59 -17.44
CA TRP A 110 -8.47 17.19 -17.16
C TRP A 110 -7.87 16.72 -15.83
N ASP A 111 -8.68 16.06 -15.01
CA ASP A 111 -8.29 15.33 -13.81
C ASP A 111 -8.88 13.92 -13.87
N PHE A 112 -8.02 12.91 -13.87
CA PHE A 112 -8.38 11.50 -13.87
C PHE A 112 -7.82 10.85 -12.62
N VAL A 113 -8.69 10.14 -11.89
CA VAL A 113 -8.34 9.37 -10.70
C VAL A 113 -8.89 7.97 -10.88
N THR A 114 -8.05 6.95 -10.70
CA THR A 114 -8.46 5.56 -10.64
C THR A 114 -7.89 4.92 -9.38
N THR A 115 -8.74 4.24 -8.64
CA THR A 115 -8.36 3.43 -7.48
C THR A 115 -9.01 2.08 -7.61
N THR A 116 -8.19 1.05 -7.76
CA THR A 116 -8.65 -0.34 -7.86
C THR A 116 -8.01 -1.14 -6.73
N SER A 117 -8.80 -1.85 -5.95
CA SER A 117 -8.32 -2.71 -4.87
C SER A 117 -8.96 -4.08 -4.96
N TYR A 118 -8.16 -5.11 -4.84
CA TYR A 118 -8.59 -6.48 -4.68
C TYR A 118 -8.09 -7.01 -3.34
N GLU A 119 -8.99 -7.55 -2.54
CA GLU A 119 -8.67 -8.20 -1.28
C GLU A 119 -9.28 -9.59 -1.29
N ASN A 120 -8.42 -10.60 -1.11
CA ASN A 120 -8.81 -11.97 -0.87
C ASN A 120 -8.23 -12.41 0.48
N TRP A 121 -9.11 -12.48 1.46
CA TRP A 121 -8.86 -12.85 2.83
C TRP A 121 -10.03 -13.72 3.29
N TRP A 122 -9.81 -14.61 4.25
CA TRP A 122 -10.77 -15.63 4.69
C TRP A 122 -12.20 -15.13 5.00
N ALA A 123 -12.37 -13.87 5.39
CA ALA A 123 -13.66 -13.25 5.71
C ALA A 123 -14.17 -12.34 4.60
N LYS A 124 -13.31 -11.98 3.65
CA LYS A 124 -13.53 -10.89 2.73
C LYS A 124 -12.82 -11.17 1.42
N ARG A 125 -13.62 -11.45 0.41
CA ARG A 125 -13.19 -11.45 -0.98
C ARG A 125 -13.95 -10.32 -1.65
N GLN A 126 -13.23 -9.28 -2.08
CA GLN A 126 -13.82 -8.07 -2.63
C GLN A 126 -12.92 -7.46 -3.71
N LEU A 127 -13.52 -7.09 -4.82
CA LEU A 127 -12.93 -6.21 -5.84
C LEU A 127 -13.67 -4.87 -5.79
N SER A 128 -12.94 -3.76 -5.61
CA SER A 128 -13.47 -2.39 -5.69
C SER A 128 -12.69 -1.64 -6.75
N SER A 129 -13.38 -0.88 -7.60
CA SER A 129 -12.75 0.04 -8.54
C SER A 129 -13.55 1.34 -8.60
N ASP A 130 -12.89 2.43 -8.25
CA ASP A 130 -13.44 3.77 -8.18
C ASP A 130 -12.68 4.64 -9.17
N ASN A 131 -13.37 5.09 -10.22
CA ASN A 131 -12.79 5.84 -11.31
C ASN A 131 -13.54 7.17 -11.44
N ARG A 132 -12.81 8.28 -11.53
CA ARG A 132 -13.35 9.62 -11.71
C ARG A 132 -12.60 10.34 -12.81
N LEU A 133 -13.33 10.94 -13.73
CA LEU A 133 -12.82 11.84 -14.74
C LEU A 133 -13.53 13.18 -14.62
N LYS A 134 -12.78 14.25 -14.40
CA LYS A 134 -13.27 15.61 -14.29
C LYS A 134 -12.65 16.48 -15.37
N LEU A 135 -13.50 17.28 -16.01
CA LEU A 135 -13.14 18.33 -16.95
C LEU A 135 -13.52 19.68 -16.34
N SER A 136 -12.57 20.59 -16.19
CA SER A 136 -12.79 21.93 -15.60
C SER A 136 -12.34 23.03 -16.56
N LEU A 137 -13.31 23.71 -17.17
CA LEU A 137 -13.15 24.88 -18.02
C LEU A 137 -13.66 26.13 -17.28
N PRO A 138 -13.29 27.37 -17.69
CA PRO A 138 -13.65 28.59 -16.96
C PRO A 138 -15.15 28.80 -16.71
N LYS A 139 -16.01 28.22 -17.56
CA LYS A 139 -17.47 28.36 -17.48
C LYS A 139 -18.21 27.02 -17.42
N ILE A 140 -17.51 25.90 -17.54
CA ILE A 140 -18.11 24.57 -17.70
C ILE A 140 -17.31 23.58 -16.86
N SER A 141 -18.00 22.80 -16.03
CA SER A 141 -17.43 21.64 -15.33
C SER A 141 -18.23 20.41 -15.70
N ALA A 142 -17.55 19.33 -16.06
CA ALA A 142 -18.15 18.02 -16.28
C ALA A 142 -17.42 16.98 -15.45
N GLU A 143 -18.15 16.03 -14.89
CA GLU A 143 -17.61 14.94 -14.09
C GLU A 143 -18.29 13.63 -14.50
N ALA A 144 -17.49 12.59 -14.69
CA ALA A 144 -17.94 11.23 -14.90
C ALA A 144 -17.30 10.35 -13.82
N SER A 145 -18.12 9.57 -13.12
CA SER A 145 -17.67 8.64 -12.10
C SER A 145 -18.18 7.23 -12.39
N PHE A 146 -17.34 6.23 -12.12
CA PHE A 146 -17.66 4.82 -12.27
C PHE A 146 -17.15 4.07 -11.05
N VAL A 147 -18.08 3.47 -10.31
CA VAL A 147 -17.81 2.71 -9.10
C VAL A 147 -18.25 1.27 -9.34
N TYR A 148 -17.32 0.35 -9.21
CA TYR A 148 -17.54 -1.08 -9.31
C TYR A 148 -17.19 -1.75 -7.98
N LYS A 149 -18.10 -2.57 -7.47
CA LYS A 149 -17.87 -3.38 -6.27
C LYS A 149 -18.40 -4.79 -6.51
N GLU A 150 -17.52 -5.76 -6.38
CA GLU A 150 -17.85 -7.17 -6.48
C GLU A 150 -17.49 -7.86 -5.17
N ASN A 151 -18.50 -8.44 -4.52
CA ASN A 151 -18.33 -9.33 -3.38
C ASN A 151 -18.70 -10.74 -3.86
N PRO A 152 -17.74 -11.57 -4.27
CA PRO A 152 -18.00 -12.97 -4.57
C PRO A 152 -18.72 -13.65 -3.39
N ALA A 153 -19.77 -14.39 -3.71
CA ALA A 153 -20.59 -15.09 -2.74
C ALA A 153 -19.75 -16.08 -1.91
N ALA A 154 -20.08 -16.17 -0.62
CA ALA A 154 -19.48 -17.06 0.37
C ALA A 154 -19.63 -18.54 0.01
#